data_AF-A0A9D6UND5-F1
#
_entry.id   AF-A0A9D6UND5-F1
#
_cell.length_a   1.000
_cell.length_b   1.000
_cell.length_c   1.000
_cell.angle_alpha   90.00
_cell.angle_beta   90.00
_cell.angle_gamma   90.00
#
_symmetry.space_group_name_H-M   'P 1'
#
loop_
_entity.id
_entity.type
_entity.pdbx_description
1 polymer ?
#
loop_
_entity_poly.entity_id
_entity_poly.type
_entity_poly.pdbx_seq_one_letter_code
_entity_poly.pdbx_strand_id
1 'polypeptide(L)'
;VREKDILLQDRSRSTIEDAKFSFPLVSEHRFKSLILVTSPTHTRRAGRVFRKVFSSQGIKIMVWPVRKSKFNPSRWWTRYEDATLVAWEYMATILYTLKGY
;
A
#
# COMPACT_ATOMS: atom_id res chain seq x y z
N VAL A 1 -14.69 4.44 16.19
CA VAL A 1 -13.32 3.96 16.52
C VAL A 1 -12.91 4.68 17.79
N ARG A 2 -12.34 3.99 18.78
CA ARG A 2 -11.82 4.65 20.00
C ARG A 2 -10.37 5.06 19.76
N GLU A 3 -9.88 6.07 20.47
CA GLU A 3 -8.51 6.58 20.28
C GLU A 3 -7.44 5.50 20.49
N LYS A 4 -7.61 4.65 21.52
CA LYS A 4 -6.74 3.50 21.78
C LYS A 4 -6.70 2.43 20.68
N ASP A 5 -7.67 2.45 19.76
CA ASP A 5 -7.72 1.52 18.63
C ASP A 5 -6.96 2.09 17.41
N ILE A 6 -6.37 3.30 17.54
CA ILE A 6 -5.66 4.01 16.48
C ILE A 6 -4.17 4.06 16.85
N LEU A 7 -3.36 3.40 16.04
CA LEU A 7 -1.90 3.51 16.10
C LEU A 7 -1.45 4.39 14.93
N LEU A 8 -0.76 5.49 15.23
CA LEU A 8 -0.35 6.47 14.23
C LEU A 8 1.09 6.24 13.78
N GLN A 9 1.28 6.18 12.48
CA GLN A 9 2.58 6.19 11.81
C GLN A 9 2.55 7.37 10.82
N ASP A 10 3.36 8.40 11.06
CA ASP A 10 3.34 9.65 10.30
C ASP A 10 4.71 10.04 9.72
N ARG A 11 5.70 9.17 9.87
CA ARG A 11 7.09 9.45 9.48
C ARG A 11 7.42 9.02 8.06
N SER A 12 6.59 8.20 7.44
CA SER A 12 6.90 7.62 6.13
C SER A 12 6.79 8.65 5.01
N ARG A 13 7.76 8.67 4.11
CA ARG A 13 7.74 9.43 2.85
C ARG A 13 7.57 8.55 1.61
N SER A 14 7.60 7.23 1.80
CA SER A 14 7.45 6.25 0.74
C SER A 14 6.68 5.01 1.20
N THR A 15 6.12 4.26 0.26
CA THR A 15 5.40 3.01 0.55
C THR A 15 6.28 1.95 1.23
N ILE A 16 7.59 1.94 0.95
CA ILE A 16 8.54 1.03 1.64
C ILE A 16 8.74 1.45 3.09
N GLU A 17 8.91 2.75 3.34
CA GLU A 17 9.03 3.26 4.70
C GLU A 17 7.76 3.01 5.50
N ASP A 18 6.60 3.21 4.89
CA ASP A 18 5.30 2.94 5.51
C ASP A 18 5.20 1.47 5.96
N ALA A 19 5.56 0.53 5.07
CA ALA A 19 5.61 -0.88 5.41
C ALA A 19 6.65 -1.20 6.51
N LYS A 20 7.87 -0.64 6.43
CA LYS A 20 8.95 -0.88 7.41
C LYS A 20 8.65 -0.29 8.77
N PHE A 21 8.04 0.88 8.84
CA PHE A 21 7.73 1.56 10.08
C PHE A 21 6.44 1.05 10.72
N SER A 22 5.50 0.54 9.92
CA SER A 22 4.32 -0.17 10.42
C SER A 22 4.66 -1.56 10.96
N PHE A 23 5.71 -2.21 10.45
CA PHE A 23 6.08 -3.56 10.86
C PHE A 23 6.33 -3.74 12.37
N PRO A 24 7.14 -2.90 13.05
CA PRO A 24 7.30 -2.98 14.51
C PRO A 24 5.97 -2.88 15.26
N LEU A 25 5.10 -1.94 14.88
CA LEU A 25 3.79 -1.76 15.51
C LEU A 25 2.96 -3.04 15.42
N VAL A 26 2.96 -3.68 14.26
CA VAL A 26 2.23 -4.93 14.02
C VAL A 26 2.81 -6.09 14.82
N SER A 27 4.14 -6.20 14.86
CA SER A 27 4.85 -7.25 15.59
C SER A 27 4.68 -7.13 17.10
N GLU A 28 4.81 -5.93 17.66
CA GLU A 28 4.63 -5.65 19.10
C GLU A 28 3.22 -6.02 19.58
N HIS A 29 2.20 -5.72 18.77
CA HIS A 29 0.81 -6.04 19.05
C HIS A 29 0.41 -7.48 18.64
N ARG A 30 1.35 -8.26 18.08
CA ARG A 30 1.17 -9.66 17.68
C ARG A 30 0.02 -9.89 16.69
N PHE A 31 -0.29 -8.92 15.85
CA PHE A 31 -1.33 -9.09 14.84
C PHE A 31 -0.96 -10.18 13.82
N LYS A 32 -1.95 -10.96 13.40
CA LYS A 32 -1.77 -12.09 12.45
C LYS A 32 -2.17 -11.77 11.02
N SER A 33 -2.94 -10.71 10.83
CA SER A 33 -3.43 -10.28 9.52
C SER A 33 -3.65 -8.78 9.45
N LEU A 34 -3.47 -8.20 8.27
CA LEU A 34 -3.72 -6.80 7.98
C LEU A 34 -4.60 -6.64 6.75
N ILE A 35 -5.47 -5.64 6.81
CA ILE A 35 -6.16 -5.12 5.64
C ILE A 35 -5.48 -3.79 5.29
N LEU A 36 -4.74 -3.80 4.19
CA LEU A 36 -4.11 -2.62 3.61
C LEU A 36 -5.14 -1.88 2.75
N VAL A 37 -5.59 -0.72 3.25
CA VAL A 37 -6.56 0.13 2.55
C VAL A 37 -5.84 1.29 1.86
N THR A 38 -5.97 1.41 0.54
CA THR A 38 -5.31 2.48 -0.24
C THR A 38 -6.07 2.84 -1.51
N SER A 39 -5.56 3.80 -2.30
CA SER A 39 -6.17 4.20 -3.57
C SER A 39 -6.23 3.03 -4.57
N PRO A 40 -7.25 2.96 -5.45
CA PRO A 40 -7.39 1.84 -6.38
C PRO A 40 -6.15 1.59 -7.24
N THR A 41 -5.51 2.66 -7.73
CA THR A 41 -4.30 2.59 -8.57
C THR A 41 -3.08 2.08 -7.81
N HIS A 42 -2.99 2.35 -6.51
CA HIS A 42 -1.83 2.04 -5.67
C HIS A 42 -1.87 0.64 -5.05
N THR A 43 -3.04 -0.02 -5.07
CA THR A 43 -3.26 -1.31 -4.39
C THR A 43 -2.23 -2.38 -4.76
N ARG A 44 -1.87 -2.49 -6.05
CA ARG A 44 -0.95 -3.53 -6.54
C ARG A 44 0.46 -3.34 -5.97
N ARG A 45 1.00 -2.13 -6.06
CA ARG A 45 2.37 -1.81 -5.60
C ARG A 45 2.45 -1.87 -4.09
N ALA A 46 1.49 -1.28 -3.38
CA ALA A 46 1.43 -1.33 -1.92
C ALA A 46 1.35 -2.79 -1.43
N GLY A 47 0.48 -3.61 -2.03
CA GLY A 47 0.36 -5.02 -1.71
C GLY A 47 1.66 -5.82 -1.88
N ARG A 48 2.43 -5.54 -2.94
CA ARG A 48 3.73 -6.18 -3.14
C ARG A 48 4.72 -5.80 -2.04
N VAL A 49 4.87 -4.50 -1.80
CA VAL A 49 5.81 -3.96 -0.80
C VAL A 49 5.50 -4.49 0.60
N PHE A 50 4.24 -4.44 1.02
CA PHE A 50 3.83 -4.95 2.32
C PHE A 50 4.03 -6.47 2.42
N ARG A 51 3.66 -7.26 1.41
CA ARG A 51 3.93 -8.71 1.44
C ARG A 51 5.42 -9.02 1.52
N LYS A 52 6.27 -8.25 0.83
CA LYS A 52 7.73 -8.43 0.87
C LYS A 52 8.31 -8.11 2.24
N VAL A 53 7.91 -7.00 2.86
CA VAL A 53 8.39 -6.60 4.19
C VAL A 53 7.90 -7.56 5.27
N PHE A 54 6.67 -8.05 5.16
CA PHE A 54 6.03 -8.91 6.16
C PHE A 54 6.23 -10.42 5.92
N SER A 55 6.93 -10.82 4.84
CA SER A 55 7.01 -12.23 4.41
C SER A 55 7.66 -13.15 5.46
N SER A 56 8.57 -12.62 6.29
CA SER A 56 9.29 -13.40 7.30
C SER A 56 8.47 -13.73 8.55
N GLN A 57 7.34 -13.07 8.78
CA GLN A 57 6.56 -13.17 10.04
C GLN A 57 5.27 -13.99 9.89
N GLY A 58 4.97 -14.54 8.70
CA GLY A 58 3.74 -15.28 8.46
C GLY A 58 2.46 -14.44 8.60
N ILE A 59 2.57 -13.10 8.50
CA ILE A 59 1.45 -12.18 8.64
C ILE A 59 0.68 -12.10 7.33
N LYS A 60 -0.63 -12.34 7.37
CA LYS A 60 -1.49 -12.35 6.17
C LYS A 60 -1.83 -10.92 5.74
N ILE A 61 -1.41 -10.52 4.54
CA ILE A 61 -1.72 -9.20 3.96
C ILE A 61 -2.87 -9.31 2.96
N MET A 62 -4.00 -8.67 3.28
CA MET A 62 -5.15 -8.48 2.40
C MET A 62 -5.16 -7.03 1.92
N VAL A 63 -5.41 -6.79 0.64
CA VAL A 63 -5.38 -5.42 0.09
C VAL A 63 -6.78 -5.07 -0.38
N TRP A 64 -7.25 -3.88 0.01
CA TRP A 64 -8.58 -3.41 -0.35
C TRP A 64 -8.53 -1.96 -0.86
N PRO A 65 -9.05 -1.67 -2.06
CA PRO A 65 -9.13 -0.31 -2.55
C PRO A 65 -10.19 0.50 -1.79
N VAL A 66 -9.94 1.79 -1.58
CA VAL A 66 -11.00 2.72 -1.15
C VAL A 66 -12.13 2.75 -2.18
N ARG A 67 -13.39 2.68 -1.71
CA ARG A 67 -14.57 2.67 -2.60
C ARG A 67 -14.83 4.02 -3.26
N LYS A 68 -14.61 5.12 -2.53
CA LYS A 68 -14.77 6.48 -3.05
C LYS A 68 -13.43 6.93 -3.65
N SER A 69 -13.30 6.84 -4.97
CA SER A 69 -12.18 7.38 -5.71
C SER A 69 -12.68 8.11 -6.95
N LYS A 70 -12.01 9.21 -7.32
CA LYS A 70 -12.24 9.90 -8.59
C LYS A 70 -11.62 9.15 -9.78
N PHE A 71 -10.83 8.11 -9.52
CA PHE A 71 -10.19 7.29 -10.53
C PHE A 71 -11.22 6.39 -11.22
N ASN A 72 -11.27 6.42 -12.56
CA ASN A 72 -12.12 5.55 -13.35
C ASN A 72 -11.32 4.38 -13.95
N PRO A 73 -11.36 3.18 -13.35
CA PRO A 73 -10.60 2.03 -13.87
C PRO A 73 -11.08 1.53 -15.23
N SER A 74 -12.34 1.77 -15.61
CA SER A 74 -12.88 1.30 -16.89
C SER A 74 -12.48 2.19 -18.08
N ARG A 75 -12.04 3.43 -17.82
CA ARG A 75 -11.70 4.42 -18.85
C ARG A 75 -10.47 5.25 -18.45
N TRP A 76 -9.53 4.63 -17.75
CA TRP A 76 -8.38 5.33 -17.15
C TRP A 76 -7.53 6.08 -18.19
N TRP A 77 -7.52 5.65 -19.46
CA TRP A 77 -6.78 6.29 -20.55
C TRP A 77 -7.46 7.55 -21.10
N THR A 78 -8.71 7.83 -20.73
CA THR A 78 -9.48 8.94 -21.32
C THR A 78 -9.21 10.28 -20.66
N ARG A 79 -8.86 10.27 -19.37
CA ARG A 79 -8.52 11.47 -18.60
C ARG A 79 -7.02 11.54 -18.41
N TYR A 80 -6.42 12.69 -18.71
CA TYR A 80 -4.99 12.92 -18.52
C TYR A 80 -4.52 12.62 -17.08
N GLU A 81 -5.33 13.00 -16.09
CA GLU A 81 -5.07 12.75 -14.67
C GLU A 81 -5.00 11.24 -14.35
N ASP A 82 -5.96 10.46 -14.87
CA ASP A 82 -6.03 9.02 -14.62
C ASP A 82 -4.91 8.28 -15.39
N ALA A 83 -4.61 8.72 -16.62
CA ALA A 83 -3.55 8.16 -17.45
C ALA A 83 -2.16 8.40 -16.85
N THR A 84 -1.88 9.62 -16.38
CA THR A 84 -0.61 9.95 -15.72
C THR A 84 -0.44 9.19 -14.40
N LEU A 85 -1.52 9.04 -13.63
CA LEU A 85 -1.51 8.23 -12.40
C LEU A 85 -1.18 6.76 -12.67
N VAL A 86 -1.76 6.18 -13.72
CA VAL A 86 -1.46 4.81 -14.15
C VAL A 86 -0.01 4.70 -14.63
N ALA A 87 0.45 5.61 -15.50
CA ALA A 87 1.83 5.60 -16.01
C ALA A 87 2.86 5.70 -14.88
N TRP A 88 2.60 6.57 -13.90
CA TRP A 88 3.44 6.71 -12.70
C TRP A 88 3.48 5.43 -11.88
N GLU A 89 2.34 4.76 -11.67
CA GLU A 89 2.29 3.48 -10.95
C GLU A 89 3.08 2.38 -11.65
N TYR A 90 3.05 2.31 -12.99
CA TYR A 90 3.89 1.39 -13.74
C TYR A 90 5.38 1.71 -13.58
N MET A 91 5.78 2.97 -13.71
CA MET A 91 7.16 3.41 -13.52
C MET A 91 7.66 3.07 -12.11
N ALA A 92 6.91 3.45 -11.08
CA ALA A 92 7.24 3.18 -9.69
C ALA A 92 7.30 1.67 -9.42
N THR A 93 6.38 0.88 -9.98
CA THR A 93 6.40 -0.58 -9.84
C THR A 93 7.66 -1.19 -10.44
N ILE A 94 8.08 -0.76 -11.63
CA ILE A 94 9.32 -1.23 -12.27
C ILE A 94 10.53 -0.88 -11.40
N LEU A 95 10.65 0.39 -10.98
CA LEU A 95 11.75 0.84 -10.13
C LEU A 95 11.84 0.06 -8.81
N TYR A 96 10.71 -0.24 -8.18
CA TYR A 96 10.66 -1.02 -6.94
C TYR A 96 11.06 -2.47 -7.19
N THR A 97 10.59 -3.07 -8.29
CA THR A 97 10.96 -4.43 -8.68
C THR A 97 12.47 -4.54 -8.92
N LEU A 98 13.06 -3.57 -9.62
CA LEU A 98 14.51 -3.50 -9.85
C LEU A 98 15.31 -3.31 -8.56
N LYS A 99 14.76 -2.60 -7.57
CA LYS A 99 15.34 -2.46 -6.23
C LYS A 99 15.12 -3.69 -5.32
N GLY A 100 14.48 -4.76 -5.82
CA GLY A 100 14.26 -6.01 -5.09
C GLY A 100 13.03 -6.02 -4.17
N TYR A 101 12.09 -5.09 -4.36
CA TYR A 101 10.83 -4.99 -3.61
C TYR A 101 9.62 -5.48 -4.40
#